data_AF-A0A368GGP6-F1
#
_entry.id   AF-A0A368GGP6-F1
#
_cell.length_a   1.000
_cell.length_b   1.000
_cell.length_c   1.000
_cell.angle_alpha   90.00
_cell.angle_beta   90.00
_cell.angle_gamma   90.00
#
_symmetry.space_group_name_H-M   'P 1'
#
loop_
_entity.id
_entity.type
_entity.pdbx_description
1 polymer ?
#
loop_
_entity_poly.entity_id
_entity_poly.type
_entity_poly.pdbx_seq_one_letter_code
_entity_poly.pdbx_strand_id
1 'polypeptide(L)'
;MCPRDDLAATGSDDGELKLWKIAADFKSISLVFTYEVTGFINDVRFSVDGSLIAIAAGQEHREGRWWVEKEARNQVIVLPVHYGDDKKDEESRIRNGDESTANMSDSDDEQD
;
A
#
# COMPACT_ATOMS: atom_id res chain seq x y z
N MET A 1 7.15 -3.27 -8.71
CA MET A 1 5.73 -3.09 -9.09
C MET A 1 5.14 -4.49 -9.17
N CYS A 2 4.21 -4.81 -8.28
CA CYS A 2 3.49 -6.09 -8.33
C CYS A 2 2.37 -5.98 -9.39
N PRO A 3 2.02 -7.07 -10.11
CA PRO A 3 0.93 -7.06 -11.09
C PRO A 3 -0.49 -7.04 -10.48
N ARG A 4 -0.61 -7.15 -9.15
CA ARG A 4 -1.85 -6.92 -8.39
C ARG A 4 -1.68 -5.66 -7.55
N ASP A 5 -1.77 -4.55 -8.27
CA ASP A 5 -2.38 -3.28 -7.89
C ASP A 5 -1.99 -2.66 -6.52
N ASP A 6 -1.53 -1.41 -6.63
CA ASP A 6 -1.40 -0.42 -5.55
C ASP A 6 -0.26 -0.57 -4.55
N LEU A 7 0.49 -1.68 -4.50
CA LEU A 7 1.59 -1.83 -3.53
C LEU A 7 2.96 -1.50 -4.13
N ALA A 8 3.63 -0.49 -3.54
CA ALA A 8 5.01 -0.13 -3.80
C ALA A 8 5.91 -0.46 -2.61
N ALA A 9 7.16 -0.83 -2.90
CA ALA A 9 8.18 -1.06 -1.88
C ALA A 9 9.39 -0.16 -2.16
N THR A 10 9.97 0.39 -1.10
CA THR A 10 11.21 1.14 -1.14
C THR A 10 12.14 0.59 -0.08
N GLY A 11 13.35 0.20 -0.46
CA GLY A 11 14.43 -0.12 0.47
C GLY A 11 15.37 1.07 0.57
N SER A 12 15.75 1.41 1.78
CA SER A 12 16.72 2.46 2.08
C SER A 12 18.08 1.86 2.49
N ASP A 13 19.12 2.67 2.46
CA ASP A 13 20.49 2.30 2.84
C ASP A 13 20.69 2.26 4.37
N ASP A 14 19.77 2.87 5.11
CA ASP A 14 19.63 2.77 6.58
C ASP A 14 19.04 1.43 7.06
N GLY A 15 18.66 0.54 6.14
CA GLY A 15 18.07 -0.76 6.47
C GLY A 15 16.56 -0.73 6.68
N GLU A 16 15.89 0.40 6.43
CA GLU A 16 14.43 0.47 6.47
C GLU A 16 13.83 0.04 5.12
N LEU A 17 13.01 -1.01 5.16
CA LEU A 17 12.07 -1.33 4.10
C LEU A 17 10.73 -0.69 4.40
N LYS A 18 10.21 0.11 3.46
CA LYS A 18 8.87 0.70 3.56
C LYS A 18 7.97 0.17 2.45
N LEU A 19 6.77 -0.23 2.84
CA LEU A 19 5.70 -0.63 1.94
C LEU A 19 4.62 0.43 1.92
N TRP A 20 4.21 0.78 0.72
CA TRP A 20 3.33 1.90 0.44
C TRP A 20 2.13 1.44 -0.37
N LYS A 21 0.91 1.80 0.06
CA LYS A 21 -0.32 1.63 -0.71
C LYS A 21 -0.60 2.92 -1.46
N ILE A 22 -0.67 2.81 -2.77
CA ILE A 22 -1.03 3.86 -3.71
C ILE A 22 -2.56 3.86 -3.80
N ALA A 23 -3.18 5.03 -3.69
CA ALA A 23 -4.63 5.11 -3.90
C ALA A 23 -4.98 4.89 -5.38
N ALA A 24 -6.21 4.42 -5.64
CA ALA A 24 -6.71 4.19 -7.00
C ALA A 24 -6.67 5.44 -7.91
N ASP A 25 -6.61 6.65 -7.32
CA ASP A 25 -6.47 7.90 -8.05
C ASP A 25 -5.02 8.26 -8.41
N PHE A 26 -4.04 7.44 -7.99
CA PHE A 26 -2.59 7.64 -8.10
C PHE A 26 -2.08 8.99 -7.57
N LYS A 27 -2.88 9.70 -6.75
CA LYS A 27 -2.52 11.02 -6.22
C LYS A 27 -2.08 10.98 -4.78
N SER A 28 -2.34 9.88 -4.08
CA SER A 28 -1.91 9.69 -2.70
C SER A 28 -1.21 8.35 -2.51
N ILE A 29 -0.24 8.37 -1.60
CA ILE A 29 0.55 7.22 -1.20
C ILE A 29 0.51 7.17 0.33
N SER A 30 0.18 6.02 0.88
CA SER A 30 0.07 5.80 2.33
C SER A 30 1.07 4.73 2.76
N LEU A 31 1.78 4.96 3.86
CA LEU A 31 2.68 3.95 4.44
C LEU A 31 1.83 2.86 5.11
N VAL A 32 2.01 1.61 4.68
CA VAL A 32 1.27 0.46 5.21
C VAL A 32 2.10 -0.29 6.23
N PHE A 33 3.39 -0.46 5.95
CA PHE A 33 4.25 -1.31 6.75
C PHE A 33 5.71 -0.86 6.63
N THR A 34 6.44 -1.00 7.73
CA THR A 34 7.89 -0.80 7.79
C THR A 34 8.53 -2.05 8.37
N TYR A 35 9.65 -2.46 7.78
CA TYR A 35 10.44 -3.57 8.26
C TYR A 35 11.90 -3.15 8.32
N GLU A 36 12.48 -3.29 9.51
CA GLU A 36 13.87 -2.95 9.75
C GLU A 36 14.76 -4.17 9.51
N VAL A 37 15.82 -3.96 8.74
CA VAL A 37 16.83 -4.96 8.43
C VAL A 37 18.19 -4.35 8.72
N THR A 38 19.01 -5.02 9.53
CA THR A 38 20.39 -4.58 9.75
C THR A 38 21.20 -4.75 8.47
N GLY A 39 21.57 -3.62 7.85
CA GLY A 39 22.42 -3.56 6.65
C GLY A 39 21.76 -2.90 5.45
N PHE A 40 22.47 -2.93 4.33
CA PHE A 40 22.02 -2.33 3.08
C PHE A 40 21.00 -3.21 2.39
N ILE A 41 19.84 -2.63 2.06
CA ILE A 41 18.86 -3.28 1.19
C ILE A 41 19.30 -3.09 -0.27
N ASN A 42 19.81 -4.16 -0.87
CA ASN A 42 20.37 -4.14 -2.22
C ASN A 42 19.33 -4.45 -3.31
N ASP A 43 18.26 -5.19 -2.97
CA ASP A 43 17.14 -5.45 -3.88
C ASP A 43 15.87 -5.80 -3.11
N VAL A 44 14.72 -5.50 -3.72
CA VAL A 44 13.39 -5.85 -3.22
C VAL A 44 12.52 -6.31 -4.40
N ARG A 45 11.96 -7.51 -4.29
CA ARG A 45 11.11 -8.11 -5.33
C ARG A 45 9.85 -8.71 -4.74
N PHE A 46 8.73 -8.39 -5.39
CA PHE A 46 7.46 -9.07 -5.13
C PHE A 46 7.40 -10.36 -5.92
N SER A 47 6.76 -11.37 -5.34
CA SER A 47 6.32 -12.55 -6.08
C SER A 47 5.25 -12.16 -7.12
N VAL A 48 5.14 -12.96 -8.18
CA VAL A 48 4.19 -12.73 -9.29
C VAL A 48 2.75 -12.73 -8.80
N ASP A 49 2.44 -13.54 -7.79
CA ASP A 49 1.12 -13.64 -7.16
C ASP A 49 0.86 -12.55 -6.10
N GLY A 50 1.87 -11.75 -5.74
CA GLY A 50 1.84 -10.75 -4.67
C GLY A 50 1.90 -11.30 -3.26
N SER A 51 1.96 -12.63 -3.07
CA SER A 51 1.85 -13.24 -1.73
C SER A 51 3.14 -13.16 -0.91
N LEU A 52 4.27 -12.90 -1.56
CA LEU A 52 5.59 -12.85 -0.93
C LEU A 52 6.39 -11.63 -1.41
N ILE A 53 7.25 -11.15 -0.52
CA ILE A 53 8.30 -10.18 -0.83
C ILE A 53 9.65 -10.80 -0.48
N ALA A 54 10.57 -10.78 -1.42
CA ALA A 54 11.97 -11.12 -1.21
C ALA A 54 12.82 -9.85 -1.08
N ILE A 55 13.66 -9.81 -0.06
CA ILE A 55 14.55 -8.69 0.27
C ILE A 55 15.98 -9.24 0.30
N ALA A 56 16.87 -8.63 -0.46
CA ALA A 56 18.30 -8.92 -0.41
C ALA A 56 19.00 -7.90 0.46
N ALA A 57 19.48 -8.32 1.63
CA ALA A 57 20.21 -7.47 2.57
C ALA A 57 21.67 -7.90 2.67
N GLY A 58 22.57 -6.93 2.81
CA GLY A 58 24.00 -7.19 2.90
C GLY A 58 24.78 -6.17 3.69
N GLN A 59 26.03 -6.52 3.97
CA GLN A 59 26.98 -5.66 4.68
C GLN A 59 27.49 -4.49 3.83
N GLU A 60 27.45 -4.65 2.51
CA GLU A 60 28.00 -3.68 1.56
C GLU A 60 26.92 -3.27 0.56
N HIS A 61 27.05 -2.06 0.04
CA HIS A 61 26.23 -1.58 -1.07
C HIS A 61 26.59 -2.32 -2.36
N ARG A 62 25.58 -2.64 -3.19
CA ARG A 62 25.73 -3.41 -4.43
C ARG A 62 26.77 -2.85 -5.41
N GLU A 63 26.86 -1.53 -5.50
CA GLU A 63 27.69 -0.82 -6.50
C GLU A 63 29.11 -0.50 -6.01
N GLY A 64 29.48 -0.83 -4.77
CA GLY A 64 30.83 -0.56 -4.29
C GLY A 64 31.05 -0.68 -2.78
N ARG A 65 32.30 -0.90 -2.38
CA ARG A 65 32.74 -1.03 -0.97
C ARG A 65 33.11 0.31 -0.36
N TRP A 66 32.20 1.28 -0.39
CA TRP A 66 32.44 2.58 0.25
C TRP A 66 32.10 2.56 1.74
N TRP A 67 31.16 1.70 2.11
CA TRP A 67 30.67 1.53 3.47
C TRP A 67 30.52 0.04 3.73
N VAL A 68 30.82 -0.37 4.97
CA VAL A 68 30.64 -1.74 5.43
C VAL A 68 29.91 -1.69 6.77
N GLU A 69 28.70 -2.20 6.80
CA GLU A 69 27.96 -2.41 8.04
C GLU A 69 28.36 -3.75 8.63
N LYS A 70 29.08 -3.73 9.75
CA LYS A 70 29.69 -4.95 10.32
C LYS A 70 28.67 -5.80 11.05
N GLU A 71 27.63 -5.17 11.59
CA GLU A 71 26.54 -5.87 12.30
C GLU A 71 25.54 -6.51 11.33
N ALA A 72 25.53 -6.05 10.08
CA ALA A 72 24.70 -6.61 9.04
C ALA A 72 25.12 -8.03 8.66
N ARG A 73 24.18 -8.80 8.12
CA ARG A 73 24.43 -10.14 7.59
C ARG A 73 24.00 -10.20 6.14
N ASN A 74 24.82 -10.83 5.30
CA ASN A 74 24.44 -11.14 3.92
C ASN A 74 23.36 -12.21 3.94
N GLN A 75 22.12 -11.81 3.69
CA GLN A 75 20.94 -12.67 3.82
C GLN A 75 19.83 -12.29 2.85
N VAL A 76 18.98 -13.27 2.55
CA VAL A 76 17.73 -13.05 1.83
C VAL A 76 16.59 -13.28 2.81
N ILE A 77 15.73 -12.27 2.95
CA ILE A 77 14.56 -12.31 3.82
C ILE A 77 13.34 -12.47 2.92
N VAL A 78 12.48 -13.43 3.25
CA VAL A 78 11.21 -13.64 2.54
C VAL A 78 10.07 -13.37 3.52
N LEU A 79 9.28 -12.35 3.21
CA LEU A 79 8.14 -11.96 4.02
C LEU A 79 6.83 -12.33 3.32
N PRO A 80 5.90 -13.00 4.01
CA PRO A 80 4.55 -13.19 3.49
C PRO A 80 3.76 -11.89 3.55
N VAL A 81 3.00 -11.63 2.49
CA VAL A 81 2.09 -10.49 2.36
C VAL A 81 0.66 -11.02 2.37
N HIS A 82 -0.13 -10.49 3.30
CA HIS A 82 -1.55 -10.79 3.40
C HIS A 82 -2.34 -9.53 3.05
N TYR A 83 -3.11 -9.58 1.98
CA TYR A 83 -4.05 -8.54 1.61
C TYR A 83 -5.34 -8.77 2.40
N GLY A 84 -5.73 -7.81 3.24
CA GLY A 84 -7.06 -7.84 3.85
C GLY A 84 -8.13 -7.59 2.79
N ASP A 85 -9.21 -8.38 2.78
CA ASP A 85 -10.37 -8.12 1.94
C ASP A 85 -11.03 -6.80 2.38
N ASP A 86 -10.70 -5.69 1.69
CA ASP A 86 -11.32 -4.38 1.87
C ASP A 86 -12.77 -4.38 1.31
N LYS A 87 -13.70 -5.07 1.97
CA LYS A 87 -15.14 -5.07 1.61
C LYS A 87 -15.97 -3.95 2.26
N LYS A 88 -15.39 -2.79 2.61
CA LYS A 88 -16.10 -1.77 3.42
C LYS A 88 -16.51 -0.48 2.69
N ASP A 89 -16.11 -0.27 1.44
CA ASP A 89 -16.31 1.03 0.79
C ASP A 89 -17.57 1.12 -0.11
N GLU A 90 -18.23 -0.01 -0.42
CA GLU A 90 -19.44 0.00 -1.26
C GLU A 90 -20.74 0.25 -0.48
N GLU A 91 -20.86 -0.20 0.77
CA GLU A 91 -22.09 -0.02 1.57
C GLU A 91 -22.32 1.43 2.05
N SER A 92 -21.28 2.26 2.11
CA SER A 92 -21.41 3.67 2.53
C SER A 92 -21.90 4.60 1.40
N ARG A 93 -21.80 4.19 0.13
CA ARG A 93 -22.26 4.97 -1.03
C ARG A 93 -23.75 4.85 -1.28
N ILE A 94 -24.37 3.71 -0.92
CA ILE A 94 -25.80 3.48 -1.15
C ILE A 94 -26.67 4.26 -0.14
N ARG A 95 -26.18 4.49 1.09
CA ARG A 95 -26.99 5.14 2.14
C ARG A 95 -27.20 6.65 1.98
N ASN A 96 -26.38 7.33 1.19
CA ASN A 96 -26.40 8.80 1.08
C ASN A 96 -27.17 9.33 -0.16
N GLY A 97 -27.82 8.45 -0.93
CA GLY A 97 -28.44 8.79 -2.23
C GLY A 97 -29.93 9.13 -2.24
N ASP A 98 -30.72 8.72 -1.23
CA ASP A 98 -32.18 8.64 -1.37
C ASP A 98 -32.99 9.51 -0.38
N GLU A 99 -32.49 10.70 -0.01
CA GLU A 99 -33.24 11.62 0.86
C GLU A 99 -33.32 13.05 0.30
N SER A 100 -33.75 13.21 -0.97
CA SER A 100 -34.08 14.54 -1.51
C SER A 100 -34.95 14.53 -2.78
N THR A 101 -36.03 13.75 -2.86
CA THR A 101 -37.13 14.07 -3.81
C THR A 101 -38.48 13.58 -3.29
N ALA A 102 -39.27 14.48 -2.70
CA ALA A 102 -40.74 14.56 -2.80
C ALA A 102 -41.26 15.45 -1.67
N ASN A 103 -41.30 16.76 -1.89
CA ASN A 103 -42.28 17.66 -1.28
C ASN A 103 -42.36 18.91 -2.16
N MET A 104 -42.91 18.73 -3.36
CA MET A 104 -43.37 19.80 -4.25
C MET A 104 -44.53 19.25 -5.10
N SER A 105 -45.75 19.51 -4.64
CA SER A 105 -47.00 19.57 -5.41
C SER A 105 -47.95 20.39 -4.52
N ASP A 106 -47.93 21.72 -4.62
CA ASP A 106 -48.58 22.59 -5.61
C ASP A 106 -50.10 22.68 -5.38
N SER A 107 -50.56 23.93 -5.35
CA SER A 107 -51.85 24.45 -4.89
C SER A 107 -52.98 24.22 -5.91
N ASP A 108 -54.25 24.24 -5.49
CA ASP A 108 -55.27 25.22 -5.95
C ASP A 108 -56.70 24.88 -5.47
N ASP A 109 -57.48 25.96 -5.31
CA ASP A 109 -58.85 26.12 -4.82
C ASP A 109 -59.95 25.35 -5.59
N GLU A 110 -61.07 25.00 -4.91
CA GLU A 110 -62.44 25.33 -5.34
C GLU A 110 -63.52 24.96 -4.28
N GLN A 111 -64.66 25.65 -4.40
CA GLN A 111 -65.72 25.99 -3.42
C GLN A 111 -66.68 24.86 -2.97
N ASP A 112 -67.34 25.08 -1.81
CA ASP A 112 -68.81 25.08 -1.65
C ASP A 112 -69.23 25.96 -0.45
#